data_AF-A0A7S2KZF7-F1
#
_entry.id   AF-A0A7S2KZF7-F1
#
_cell.length_a   1.000
_cell.length_b   1.000
_cell.length_c   1.000
_cell.angle_alpha   90.00
_cell.angle_beta   90.00
_cell.angle_gamma   90.00
#
_symmetry.space_group_name_H-M   'P 1'
#
loop_
_entity.id
_entity.type
_entity.pdbx_description
1 polymer ?
#
loop_
_entity_poly.entity_id
_entity_poly.type
_entity_poly.pdbx_seq_one_letter_code
_entity_poly.pdbx_strand_id
1 'polypeptide(L)'
;SWIPISRLFPNRSNNRGAGKPSSAESTDVNHRPTPHYNNALSESLHLQSTTILISDTISNTFFGSNAVATPTTAFHETLLMIKIWALQRGLLRGHDSFTTSTIALILVYLYRTKTIGKRMGSVQAFTTFMKFWSEADWLGEDAATTS
;
A
#
# COMPACT_ATOMS: atom_id res chain seq x y z
N SER A 1 6.90 16.29 -7.04
CA SER A 1 7.79 15.82 -5.95
C SER A 1 9.20 16.27 -6.24
N TRP A 2 9.96 16.71 -5.23
CA TRP A 2 11.33 17.22 -5.37
C TRP A 2 12.40 16.10 -5.41
N ILE A 3 12.02 14.87 -5.04
CA ILE A 3 12.85 13.67 -5.16
C ILE A 3 12.38 12.86 -6.38
N PRO A 4 13.27 12.48 -7.31
CA PRO A 4 12.92 11.56 -8.40
C PRO A 4 12.50 10.18 -7.88
N ILE A 5 11.35 9.66 -8.34
CA ILE A 5 10.79 8.38 -7.88
C ILE A 5 11.76 7.21 -8.14
N SER A 6 12.50 7.27 -9.25
CA SER A 6 13.52 6.26 -9.61
C SER A 6 14.63 6.10 -8.57
N ARG A 7 14.87 7.12 -7.72
CA ARG A 7 15.82 7.05 -6.61
C ARG A 7 15.26 6.35 -5.37
N LEU A 8 13.93 6.24 -5.27
CA LEU A 8 13.24 5.62 -4.13
C LEU A 8 12.95 4.13 -4.37
N PHE A 9 13.47 3.54 -5.45
CA PHE A 9 13.30 2.11 -5.66
C PHE A 9 13.96 1.28 -4.54
N PRO A 10 13.38 0.12 -4.15
CA PRO A 10 13.86 -0.69 -3.04
C PRO A 10 15.31 -1.15 -3.19
N ASN A 11 15.77 -1.33 -4.43
CA ASN A 11 17.13 -1.75 -4.78
C ASN A 11 18.17 -0.61 -4.77
N ARG A 12 17.78 0.63 -4.45
CA ARG A 12 18.67 1.79 -4.38
C ARG A 12 19.12 2.06 -2.95
N SER A 13 20.30 2.64 -2.81
CA SER A 13 20.82 3.14 -1.53
C SER A 13 20.79 4.66 -1.52
N ASN A 14 20.13 5.25 -0.53
CA ASN A 14 20.11 6.70 -0.33
C ASN A 14 20.87 7.17 0.92
N ASN A 15 21.47 6.24 1.67
CA ASN A 15 22.32 6.57 2.81
C ASN A 15 23.80 6.56 2.39
N ARG A 16 24.39 7.75 2.22
CA ARG A 16 25.83 7.89 2.00
C ARG A 16 26.49 8.01 3.37
N GLY A 17 27.18 6.96 3.81
CA GLY A 17 27.93 6.99 5.06
C GLY A 17 28.92 8.17 5.07
N ALA A 18 28.94 8.92 6.17
CA ALA A 18 29.65 10.20 6.32
C ALA A 18 31.21 10.12 6.34
N GLY A 19 31.80 9.04 5.80
CA GLY A 19 33.15 8.62 6.19
C GLY A 19 34.18 8.44 5.08
N LYS A 20 33.93 8.78 3.81
CA LYS A 20 35.00 8.80 2.80
C LYS A 20 34.85 9.98 1.83
N PRO A 21 35.80 10.93 1.80
CA PRO A 21 35.89 11.86 0.69
C PRO A 21 36.15 11.04 -0.57
N SER A 22 35.51 11.45 -1.66
CA SER A 22 35.60 10.84 -2.98
C SER A 22 37.05 10.83 -3.48
N SER A 23 37.80 9.78 -3.17
CA SER A 23 38.87 9.34 -4.06
C SER A 23 38.20 8.73 -5.27
N ALA A 24 38.41 9.36 -6.42
CA ALA A 24 38.14 8.78 -7.73
C ALA A 24 38.63 7.32 -7.76
N GLU A 25 37.89 6.47 -8.47
CA GLU A 25 38.18 5.04 -8.65
C GLU A 25 37.91 4.16 -7.42
N SER A 26 36.63 3.92 -7.13
CA SER A 26 36.25 2.63 -6.56
C SER A 26 34.90 2.21 -7.11
N THR A 27 34.93 1.09 -7.82
CA THR A 27 33.80 0.29 -8.28
C THR A 27 32.61 0.31 -7.30
N ASP A 28 31.43 0.29 -7.91
CA ASP A 28 30.05 0.30 -7.38
C ASP A 28 29.75 -0.86 -6.39
N VAL A 29 30.57 -1.03 -5.34
CA VAL A 29 30.68 -2.30 -4.59
C VAL A 29 30.10 -2.25 -3.18
N ASN A 30 29.74 -1.09 -2.60
CA ASN A 30 29.41 -1.05 -1.16
C ASN A 30 28.18 -0.22 -0.73
N HIS A 31 27.25 0.06 -1.63
CA HIS A 31 25.98 0.68 -1.24
C HIS A 31 24.89 -0.38 -1.04
N ARG A 32 24.77 -0.89 0.20
CA ARG A 32 23.66 -1.77 0.58
C ARG A 32 22.33 -1.06 0.29
N PRO A 33 21.37 -1.73 -0.38
CA PRO A 33 20.04 -1.18 -0.59
C PRO A 33 19.40 -0.77 0.73
N THR A 34 18.65 0.33 0.71
CA THR A 34 17.96 0.86 1.88
C THR A 34 16.45 0.83 1.67
N PRO A 35 15.83 -0.36 1.48
CA PRO A 35 14.44 -0.47 1.05
C PRO A 35 13.46 0.13 2.06
N HIS A 36 13.65 -0.10 3.37
CA HIS A 36 12.78 0.48 4.40
C HIS A 36 12.87 2.00 4.45
N TYR A 37 14.08 2.56 4.31
CA TYR A 37 14.29 4.01 4.28
C TYR A 37 13.64 4.66 3.05
N ASN A 38 13.87 4.05 1.88
CA ASN A 38 13.29 4.54 0.63
C ASN A 38 11.76 4.44 0.65
N ASN A 39 11.22 3.35 1.22
CA ASN A 39 9.78 3.16 1.37
C ASN A 39 9.17 4.21 2.30
N ALA A 40 9.78 4.48 3.46
CA ALA A 40 9.30 5.49 4.40
C ALA A 40 9.29 6.91 3.78
N LEU A 41 10.32 7.25 3.00
CA LEU A 41 10.34 8.50 2.22
C LEU A 41 9.24 8.52 1.15
N SER A 42 9.08 7.42 0.42
CA SER A 42 8.06 7.31 -0.62
C SER A 42 6.65 7.44 -0.05
N GLU A 43 6.35 6.77 1.07
CA GLU A 43 5.08 6.86 1.78
C GLU A 43 4.77 8.30 2.18
N SER A 44 5.76 9.00 2.75
CA SER A 44 5.62 10.41 3.14
C SER A 44 5.33 11.32 1.94
N LEU A 45 6.00 11.10 0.81
CA LEU A 45 5.80 11.89 -0.41
C LEU A 45 4.43 11.65 -1.07
N HIS A 46 3.89 10.44 -0.97
CA HIS A 46 2.64 10.05 -1.63
C HIS A 46 1.44 10.03 -0.69
N LEU A 47 1.57 10.47 0.57
CA LEU A 47 0.49 10.47 1.55
C LEU A 47 -0.74 11.26 1.05
N GLN A 48 -0.52 12.48 0.56
CA GLN A 48 -1.60 13.31 0.05
C GLN A 48 -2.26 12.69 -1.19
N SER A 49 -1.46 12.19 -2.14
CA SER A 49 -1.96 11.54 -3.36
C SER A 49 -2.76 10.27 -3.05
N THR A 50 -2.31 9.49 -2.06
CA THR A 50 -3.01 8.30 -1.57
C THR A 50 -4.38 8.66 -0.99
N THR A 51 -4.43 9.70 -0.14
CA THR A 51 -5.69 10.18 0.45
C THR A 51 -6.67 10.67 -0.62
N ILE A 52 -6.20 11.45 -1.59
CA ILE A 52 -7.02 11.91 -2.72
C ILE A 52 -7.53 10.70 -3.51
N LEU A 53 -6.66 9.74 -3.83
CA LEU A 53 -7.05 8.55 -4.58
C LEU A 53 -8.14 7.73 -3.88
N ILE A 54 -8.03 7.55 -2.57
CA ILE A 54 -9.05 6.87 -1.76
C ILE A 54 -10.36 7.65 -1.81
N SER A 55 -10.31 8.96 -1.59
CA SER A 55 -11.49 9.83 -1.60
C SER A 55 -12.19 9.83 -2.97
N ASP A 56 -11.43 9.96 -4.06
CA ASP A 56 -11.94 9.92 -5.43
C ASP A 56 -12.58 8.57 -5.75
N THR A 57 -11.96 7.47 -5.29
CA THR A 57 -12.51 6.13 -5.50
C THR A 57 -13.85 5.97 -4.77
N ILE A 58 -13.95 6.45 -3.53
CA ILE A 58 -15.20 6.42 -2.78
C ILE A 58 -16.27 7.28 -3.47
N SER A 59 -15.93 8.51 -3.85
CA SER A 59 -16.84 9.45 -4.51
C SER A 59 -17.38 8.92 -5.83
N ASN A 60 -16.48 8.47 -6.72
CA ASN A 60 -16.85 7.93 -8.03
C ASN A 60 -17.65 6.62 -7.91
N THR A 61 -17.27 5.76 -6.97
CA THR A 61 -17.92 4.46 -6.80
C THR A 61 -19.29 4.61 -6.14
N PHE A 62 -19.46 5.44 -5.12
CA PHE A 62 -20.69 5.41 -4.30
C PHE A 62 -21.63 6.59 -4.52
N PHE A 63 -21.12 7.80 -4.74
CA PHE A 63 -21.95 9.00 -4.69
C PHE A 63 -22.40 9.53 -6.07
N GLY A 64 -21.68 9.23 -7.17
CA GLY A 64 -22.04 9.77 -8.49
C GLY A 64 -22.20 11.30 -8.48
N SER A 65 -22.76 11.92 -9.54
CA SER A 65 -22.91 13.39 -9.52
C SER A 65 -24.08 13.88 -8.65
N ASN A 66 -25.02 13.01 -8.24
CA ASN A 66 -26.34 13.43 -7.75
C ASN A 66 -26.85 12.71 -6.48
N ALA A 67 -26.05 11.95 -5.73
CA ALA A 67 -26.55 11.26 -4.53
C ALA A 67 -26.33 12.07 -3.24
N VAL A 68 -27.38 12.10 -2.40
CA VAL A 68 -27.32 12.54 -0.99
C VAL A 68 -26.23 11.73 -0.30
N ALA A 69 -25.20 12.43 0.20
CA ALA A 69 -24.06 11.81 0.86
C ALA A 69 -24.50 11.14 2.17
N THR A 70 -24.81 9.84 2.13
CA THR A 70 -24.85 9.05 3.36
C THR A 70 -23.42 8.95 3.90
N PRO A 71 -23.19 9.25 5.19
CA PRO A 71 -21.85 9.32 5.76
C PRO A 71 -21.13 7.96 5.75
N THR A 72 -21.88 6.86 5.66
CA THR A 72 -21.37 5.50 5.58
C THR A 72 -21.64 4.89 4.21
N THR A 73 -20.62 4.27 3.63
CA THR A 73 -20.72 3.51 2.38
C THR A 73 -20.29 2.08 2.61
N ALA A 74 -20.63 1.17 1.69
CA ALA A 74 -20.17 -0.22 1.75
C ALA A 74 -18.63 -0.32 1.84
N PHE A 75 -17.89 0.64 1.27
CA PHE A 75 -16.43 0.74 1.44
C PHE A 75 -16.03 0.95 2.91
N HIS A 76 -16.66 1.91 3.60
CA HIS A 76 -16.35 2.21 5.01
C HIS A 76 -16.68 1.03 5.93
N GLU A 77 -17.83 0.39 5.71
CA GLU A 77 -18.24 -0.79 6.47
C GLU A 77 -17.30 -1.98 6.24
N THR A 78 -16.92 -2.23 4.98
CA THR A 78 -15.95 -3.28 4.64
C THR A 78 -14.59 -3.00 5.30
N LEU A 79 -14.11 -1.77 5.21
CA LEU A 79 -12.85 -1.35 5.84
C LEU A 79 -12.91 -1.57 7.37
N LEU A 80 -14.03 -1.25 8.01
CA LEU A 80 -14.22 -1.49 9.43
C LEU A 80 -14.14 -2.98 9.78
N MET A 81 -14.80 -3.85 9.00
CA MET A 81 -14.74 -5.30 9.19
C MET A 81 -13.30 -5.83 9.06
N ILE A 82 -12.55 -5.39 8.04
CA ILE A 82 -11.15 -5.79 7.86
C ILE A 82 -10.30 -5.32 9.04
N LYS A 83 -10.49 -4.08 9.52
CA LYS A 83 -9.78 -3.56 10.68
C LYS A 83 -10.04 -4.38 11.94
N ILE A 84 -11.30 -4.76 12.19
CA ILE A 84 -11.65 -5.60 13.35
C ILE A 84 -10.95 -6.96 13.25
N TRP A 85 -11.02 -7.62 12.09
CA TRP A 85 -10.32 -8.88 11.84
C TRP A 85 -8.80 -8.77 12.04
N ALA A 86 -8.20 -7.69 11.54
CA ALA A 86 -6.77 -7.43 11.66
C ALA A 86 -6.33 -7.17 13.10
N LEU A 87 -7.12 -6.40 13.84
CA LEU A 87 -6.90 -6.13 15.26
C LEU A 87 -6.95 -7.41 16.09
N GLN A 88 -7.92 -8.28 15.82
CA GLN A 88 -8.06 -9.58 16.50
C GLN A 88 -6.83 -10.48 16.31
N ARG A 89 -6.16 -10.38 15.16
CA ARG A 89 -4.93 -11.14 14.84
C ARG A 89 -3.63 -10.45 15.26
N GLY A 90 -3.71 -9.24 15.82
CA GLY A 90 -2.54 -8.47 16.24
C GLY A 90 -1.82 -7.70 15.13
N LEU A 91 -2.32 -7.72 13.89
CA LEU A 91 -1.67 -7.12 12.72
C LEU A 91 -1.70 -5.58 12.73
N LEU A 92 -2.71 -4.98 13.37
CA LEU A 92 -2.92 -3.51 13.36
C LEU A 92 -2.27 -2.80 14.57
N ARG A 93 -1.29 -3.44 15.24
CA ARG A 93 -0.68 -2.92 16.49
C ARG A 93 0.52 -1.98 16.28
N GLY A 94 0.76 -1.53 15.05
CA GLY A 94 1.79 -0.52 14.73
C GLY A 94 3.21 -1.06 14.59
N HIS A 95 3.43 -2.36 14.81
CA HIS A 95 4.71 -3.04 14.57
C HIS A 95 4.82 -3.65 13.16
N ASP A 96 3.69 -3.89 12.50
CA ASP A 96 3.63 -4.49 11.17
C ASP A 96 3.33 -3.43 10.09
N SER A 97 3.69 -3.73 8.84
CA SER A 97 3.37 -2.89 7.68
C SER A 97 1.86 -2.85 7.35
N PHE A 98 1.03 -3.57 8.11
CA PHE A 98 -0.42 -3.62 7.92
C PHE A 98 -1.08 -2.41 8.60
N THR A 99 -1.14 -1.28 7.90
CA THR A 99 -1.78 -0.03 8.39
C THR A 99 -3.16 0.17 7.79
N THR A 100 -3.99 1.03 8.41
CA THR A 100 -5.32 1.37 7.87
C THR A 100 -5.23 1.90 6.42
N SER A 101 -4.19 2.68 6.11
CA SER A 101 -3.96 3.22 4.76
C SER A 101 -3.64 2.12 3.75
N THR A 102 -2.80 1.14 4.11
CA THR A 102 -2.49 0.00 3.23
C THR A 102 -3.72 -0.86 2.94
N ILE A 103 -4.55 -1.14 3.97
CA ILE A 103 -5.81 -1.88 3.81
C ILE A 103 -6.76 -1.11 2.87
N ALA A 104 -6.92 0.20 3.09
CA ALA A 104 -7.76 1.04 2.25
C ALA A 104 -7.27 1.07 0.80
N LEU A 105 -5.95 1.11 0.56
CA LEU A 105 -5.36 1.05 -0.77
C LEU A 105 -5.63 -0.28 -1.48
N ILE A 106 -5.51 -1.41 -0.78
CA ILE A 106 -5.87 -2.72 -1.34
C ILE A 106 -7.35 -2.75 -1.69
N LEU A 107 -8.21 -2.21 -0.82
CA LEU A 107 -9.64 -2.15 -1.08
C LEU A 107 -9.94 -1.27 -2.32
N VAL A 108 -9.31 -0.10 -2.44
CA VAL A 108 -9.36 0.75 -3.64
C VAL A 108 -8.93 -0.01 -4.88
N TYR A 109 -7.83 -0.75 -4.82
CA TYR A 109 -7.35 -1.58 -5.92
C TYR A 109 -8.43 -2.57 -6.37
N LEU A 110 -9.05 -3.30 -5.44
CA LEU A 110 -10.10 -4.28 -5.75
C LEU A 110 -11.37 -3.65 -6.36
N TYR A 111 -11.74 -2.43 -5.95
CA TYR A 111 -12.84 -1.69 -6.58
C TYR A 111 -12.47 -1.22 -7.99
N ARG A 112 -11.24 -0.74 -8.19
CA ARG A 112 -10.77 -0.24 -9.50
C ARG A 112 -10.56 -1.35 -10.51
N THR A 113 -10.08 -2.52 -10.09
CA THR A 113 -9.97 -3.73 -10.93
C THR A 113 -11.30 -4.44 -11.14
N LYS A 114 -12.39 -3.94 -10.52
CA LYS A 114 -13.74 -4.52 -10.55
C LYS A 114 -13.83 -5.93 -9.95
N THR A 115 -12.85 -6.33 -9.14
CA THR A 115 -12.93 -7.56 -8.34
C THR A 115 -14.04 -7.44 -7.30
N ILE A 116 -14.21 -6.25 -6.72
CA ILE A 116 -15.39 -5.89 -5.92
C ILE A 116 -16.28 -4.97 -6.75
N GLY A 117 -17.52 -5.37 -6.95
CA GLY A 117 -18.51 -4.59 -7.68
C GLY A 117 -19.08 -3.45 -6.85
N LYS A 118 -19.41 -2.32 -7.50
CA LYS A 118 -20.08 -1.15 -6.88
C LYS A 118 -21.36 -1.49 -6.11
N ARG A 119 -22.08 -2.54 -6.51
CA ARG A 119 -23.35 -2.98 -5.92
C ARG A 119 -23.19 -4.08 -4.87
N MET A 120 -21.96 -4.55 -4.60
CA MET A 120 -21.74 -5.58 -3.58
C MET A 120 -21.97 -4.97 -2.20
N GLY A 121 -22.65 -5.74 -1.33
CA GLY A 121 -22.78 -5.39 0.07
C GLY A 121 -21.44 -5.50 0.80
N SER A 122 -21.32 -4.87 1.96
CA SER A 122 -20.08 -4.83 2.75
C SER A 122 -19.57 -6.22 3.17
N VAL A 123 -20.47 -7.14 3.52
CA VAL A 123 -20.11 -8.53 3.85
C VAL A 123 -19.54 -9.26 2.63
N GLN A 124 -20.15 -9.10 1.46
CA GLN A 124 -19.67 -9.73 0.22
C GLN A 124 -18.31 -9.16 -0.19
N ALA A 125 -18.16 -7.84 -0.13
CA ALA A 125 -16.90 -7.16 -0.39
C ALA A 125 -15.79 -7.62 0.59
N PHE A 126 -16.13 -7.82 1.86
CA PHE A 126 -15.22 -8.41 2.85
C PHE A 126 -14.80 -9.84 2.49
N THR A 127 -15.74 -10.70 2.11
CA THR A 127 -15.41 -12.07 1.67
C THR A 127 -14.51 -12.06 0.44
N THR A 128 -14.77 -11.21 -0.54
CA THR A 128 -13.92 -11.05 -1.72
C THR A 128 -12.52 -10.55 -1.36
N PHE A 129 -12.42 -9.60 -0.44
CA PHE A 129 -11.13 -9.16 0.09
C PHE A 129 -10.37 -10.32 0.74
N MET A 130 -11.03 -11.10 1.59
CA MET A 130 -10.40 -12.25 2.27
C MET A 130 -9.94 -13.32 1.29
N LYS A 131 -10.75 -13.61 0.27
CA LYS A 131 -10.37 -14.54 -0.81
C LYS A 131 -9.14 -14.05 -1.56
N PHE A 132 -9.14 -12.79 -1.99
CA PHE A 132 -7.98 -12.17 -2.63
C PHE A 132 -6.74 -12.24 -1.73
N TRP A 133 -6.89 -11.90 -0.45
CA TRP A 133 -5.81 -11.90 0.52
C TRP A 133 -5.19 -13.30 0.70
N SER A 134 -6.01 -14.36 0.66
CA SER A 134 -5.54 -15.74 0.78
C SER A 134 -4.92 -16.33 -0.48
N GLU A 135 -5.31 -15.84 -1.66
CA GLU A 135 -4.84 -16.34 -2.96
C GLU A 135 -3.62 -15.57 -3.49
N ALA A 136 -3.41 -14.34 -3.01
CA ALA A 136 -2.28 -13.52 -3.42
C ALA A 136 -0.96 -14.05 -2.85
N ASP A 137 0.03 -14.17 -3.73
CA ASP A 137 1.43 -14.37 -3.33
C ASP A 137 2.04 -13.03 -2.93
N TRP A 138 2.37 -12.90 -1.64
CA TRP A 138 2.90 -11.68 -1.04
C TRP A 138 4.43 -11.64 -0.98
N LEU A 139 5.09 -12.80 -1.08
CA LEU A 139 6.54 -12.93 -0.94
C LEU A 139 7.23 -13.09 -2.31
N GLY A 140 6.45 -13.43 -3.35
CA GLY A 140 6.98 -13.78 -4.66
C GLY A 140 7.53 -15.21 -4.64
N GLU A 141 7.72 -15.80 -5.83
CA GLU A 141 8.47 -17.05 -5.93
C GLU A 141 9.85 -16.85 -5.28
N ASP A 142 10.14 -17.66 -4.27
CA ASP A 142 11.43 -17.68 -3.62
C ASP A 142 12.54 -17.66 -4.68
N ALA A 143 13.59 -16.88 -4.40
CA ALA A 143 14.86 -16.90 -5.10
C ALA A 143 15.61 -18.25 -4.92
N ALA A 144 14.89 -19.37 -5.05
CA ALA A 144 15.32 -20.76 -4.93
C ALA A 144 15.55 -21.39 -6.32
N THR A 145 16.05 -20.61 -7.27
CA THR A 145 16.69 -21.12 -8.49
C THR A 145 18.10 -20.53 -8.62
N THR A 146 18.90 -20.77 -7.59
CA THR A 146 20.36 -20.85 -7.75
C THR A 146 20.79 -22.19 -7.18
N SER A 147 20.48 -23.25 -7.95
CA SER A 147 21.12 -24.56 -7.87
C SER A 147 22.47 -24.52 -8.57
#